data_AF-A0A7S2WVV9-F1
#
_entry.id   AF-A0A7S2WVV9-F1
#
_cell.length_a   1.000
_cell.length_b   1.000
_cell.length_c   1.000
_cell.angle_alpha   90.00
_cell.angle_beta   90.00
_cell.angle_gamma   90.00
#
_symmetry.space_group_name_H-M   'P 1'
#
loop_
_entity.id
_entity.type
_entity.pdbx_description
1 polymer ?
#
loop_
_entity_poly.entity_id
_entity_poly.type
_entity_poly.pdbx_seq_one_letter_code
_entity_poly.pdbx_strand_id
1 'polypeptide(L)'
;EHGHGDLFQQALSSLKAGLPVDTAKATMHVRSELARTVSRMGDLNMVTGHFGDALVEYEQVLKLREEERDTSVDGICRLVDTNIQVACAYLEHVVQHGETDVVISATSGEQVKVAEASDVRGQMLAYFDRAKSLLQSLVSRLAEERAKISDDEKKSICVMYQLLNDFTVRLSGVSEAQEGD
;
A
#
# COMPACT_ATOMS: atom_id res chain seq x y z
N GLU A 1 -23.45 -13.20 19.12
CA GLU A 1 -22.03 -13.12 18.72
C GLU A 1 -21.68 -13.86 17.40
N HIS A 2 -22.64 -14.35 16.60
CA HIS A 2 -22.37 -15.09 15.37
C HIS A 2 -22.21 -14.24 14.07
N GLY A 3 -22.06 -12.91 14.16
CA GLY A 3 -22.12 -12.03 12.98
C GLY A 3 -20.78 -11.58 12.38
N HIS A 4 -19.69 -11.57 13.16
CA HIS A 4 -18.41 -11.02 12.69
C HIS A 4 -17.58 -12.03 11.89
N GLY A 5 -17.68 -13.33 12.21
CA GLY A 5 -16.97 -14.39 11.49
C GLY A 5 -17.45 -14.54 10.05
N ASP A 6 -18.77 -14.51 9.83
CA ASP A 6 -19.36 -14.68 8.50
C ASP A 6 -19.00 -13.52 7.58
N LEU A 7 -19.02 -12.28 8.07
CA LEU A 7 -18.63 -11.10 7.30
C LEU A 7 -17.13 -11.11 6.95
N PHE A 8 -16.27 -11.55 7.86
CA PHE A 8 -14.85 -11.68 7.60
C PHE A 8 -14.55 -12.78 6.58
N GLN A 9 -15.20 -13.94 6.70
CA GLN A 9 -15.05 -15.04 5.73
C GLN A 9 -15.62 -14.67 4.36
N GLN A 10 -16.73 -13.93 4.31
CA GLN A 10 -17.29 -13.41 3.08
C GLN A 10 -16.34 -12.41 2.43
N ALA A 11 -15.77 -11.49 3.20
CA ALA A 11 -14.77 -10.54 2.71
C ALA A 11 -13.53 -11.26 2.15
N LEU A 12 -13.00 -12.24 2.88
CA LEU A 12 -11.88 -13.07 2.41
C LEU A 12 -12.21 -13.86 1.14
N SER A 13 -13.44 -14.37 1.03
CA SER A 13 -13.89 -15.11 -0.15
C SER A 13 -14.04 -14.20 -1.36
N SER A 14 -14.58 -13.00 -1.18
CA SER A 14 -14.62 -11.96 -2.22
C SER A 14 -13.22 -11.54 -2.65
N LEU A 15 -12.30 -11.38 -1.70
CA LEU A 15 -10.89 -11.10 -1.96
C LEU A 15 -10.22 -12.17 -2.80
N LYS A 16 -10.38 -13.45 -2.43
CA LYS A 16 -9.87 -14.59 -3.22
C LYS A 16 -10.46 -14.65 -4.63
N ALA A 17 -11.66 -14.10 -4.83
CA ALA A 17 -12.32 -14.02 -6.12
C ALA A 17 -12.00 -12.74 -6.91
N GLY A 18 -11.13 -11.86 -6.40
CA GLY A 18 -10.81 -10.57 -7.03
C GLY A 18 -11.98 -9.59 -7.06
N LEU A 19 -12.99 -9.78 -6.21
CA LEU A 19 -14.19 -8.96 -6.17
C LEU A 19 -14.05 -7.82 -5.15
N PRO A 20 -14.61 -6.63 -5.44
CA PRO A 20 -14.63 -5.54 -4.48
C PRO A 20 -15.42 -5.95 -3.23
N VAL A 21 -14.80 -5.83 -2.07
CA VAL A 21 -15.43 -6.13 -0.79
C VAL A 21 -16.34 -4.97 -0.39
N ASP A 22 -17.65 -5.21 -0.34
CA ASP A 22 -18.60 -4.25 0.27
C ASP A 22 -18.47 -4.32 1.80
N THR A 23 -17.56 -3.51 2.34
CA THR A 23 -17.34 -3.43 3.79
C THR A 23 -18.30 -2.47 4.49
N ALA A 24 -19.30 -1.88 3.81
CA ALA A 24 -20.16 -0.84 4.38
C ALA A 24 -20.87 -1.28 5.69
N LYS A 25 -21.07 -2.59 5.87
CA LYS A 25 -21.69 -3.20 7.06
C LYS A 25 -20.69 -3.86 8.03
N ALA A 26 -19.41 -3.94 7.68
CA ALA A 26 -18.39 -4.52 8.55
C ALA A 26 -18.06 -3.57 9.70
N THR A 27 -17.81 -4.11 10.89
CA THR A 27 -17.33 -3.32 12.03
C THR A 27 -15.90 -2.85 11.78
N MET A 28 -15.51 -1.75 12.41
CA MET A 28 -14.14 -1.20 12.34
C MET A 28 -13.07 -2.26 12.65
N HIS A 29 -13.35 -3.14 13.62
CA HIS A 29 -12.46 -4.26 13.96
C HIS A 29 -12.28 -5.25 12.79
N VAL A 30 -13.36 -5.63 12.11
CA VAL A 30 -13.30 -6.54 10.95
C VAL A 30 -12.54 -5.89 9.78
N ARG A 31 -12.72 -4.59 9.54
CA ARG A 31 -11.99 -3.87 8.49
C ARG A 31 -10.49 -3.80 8.78
N SER A 32 -10.11 -3.52 10.03
CA SER A 32 -8.71 -3.49 10.45
C SER A 32 -8.03 -4.87 10.32
N GLU A 33 -8.70 -5.94 10.75
CA GLU A 33 -8.19 -7.31 10.57
C GLU A 33 -8.11 -7.73 9.10
N LEU A 34 -9.07 -7.30 8.28
CA LEU A 34 -9.03 -7.49 6.83
C LEU A 34 -7.84 -6.77 6.22
N ALA A 35 -7.68 -5.47 6.49
CA ALA A 35 -6.55 -4.67 5.98
C ALA A 35 -5.20 -5.29 6.38
N ARG A 36 -5.08 -5.81 7.61
CA ARG A 36 -3.87 -6.52 8.06
C ARG A 36 -3.64 -7.82 7.30
N THR A 37 -4.69 -8.60 7.06
CA THR A 37 -4.60 -9.88 6.35
C THR A 37 -4.24 -9.67 4.89
N VAL A 38 -4.90 -8.73 4.21
CA VAL A 38 -4.64 -8.40 2.81
C VAL A 38 -3.25 -7.80 2.64
N SER A 39 -2.80 -6.93 3.54
CA SER A 39 -1.43 -6.39 3.51
C SER A 39 -0.38 -7.51 3.57
N ARG A 40 -0.61 -8.54 4.39
CA ARG A 40 0.31 -9.69 4.48
C ARG A 40 0.29 -10.55 3.22
N MET A 41 -0.85 -10.64 2.54
CA MET A 41 -0.91 -11.30 1.23
C MET A 41 -0.07 -10.50 0.22
N GLY A 42 -0.18 -9.16 0.25
CA GLY A 42 0.66 -8.26 -0.54
C GLY A 42 2.15 -8.49 -0.30
N ASP A 43 2.54 -8.60 0.97
CA ASP A 43 3.93 -8.88 1.34
C ASP A 43 4.40 -10.24 0.78
N LEU A 44 3.54 -11.27 0.82
CA LEU A 44 3.86 -12.60 0.27
C LEU A 44 3.99 -12.56 -1.26
N ASN A 45 3.13 -11.82 -1.94
CA ASN A 45 3.18 -11.66 -3.38
C ASN A 45 4.42 -10.86 -3.81
N MET A 46 4.81 -9.84 -3.05
CA MET A 46 6.06 -9.10 -3.25
C MET A 46 7.28 -10.01 -3.19
N VAL A 47 7.42 -10.84 -2.15
CA VAL A 47 8.59 -11.71 -2.00
C VAL A 47 8.62 -12.87 -3.00
N THR A 48 7.48 -13.21 -3.60
CA THR A 48 7.37 -14.25 -4.63
C THR A 48 7.42 -13.72 -6.06
N GLY A 49 7.57 -12.40 -6.25
CA GLY A 49 7.67 -11.77 -7.57
C GLY A 49 6.33 -11.51 -8.27
N HIS A 50 5.20 -11.74 -7.59
CA HIS A 50 3.86 -11.49 -8.12
C HIS A 50 3.44 -10.03 -7.86
N PHE A 51 4.14 -9.08 -8.48
CA PHE A 51 3.93 -7.65 -8.19
C PHE A 51 2.56 -7.12 -8.58
N GLY A 52 1.95 -7.66 -9.64
CA GLY A 52 0.58 -7.32 -10.01
C GLY A 52 -0.43 -7.68 -8.92
N ASP A 53 -0.32 -8.87 -8.35
CA ASP A 53 -1.21 -9.31 -7.27
C ASP A 53 -0.96 -8.51 -5.99
N ALA A 54 0.31 -8.24 -5.67
CA ALA A 54 0.68 -7.38 -4.55
C ALA A 54 0.11 -5.97 -4.67
N LEU A 55 0.15 -5.37 -5.87
CA LEU A 55 -0.43 -4.05 -6.13
C LEU A 55 -1.93 -4.04 -5.83
N VAL A 56 -2.67 -5.01 -6.37
CA VAL A 56 -4.11 -5.13 -6.14
C VAL A 56 -4.43 -5.25 -4.64
N GLU A 57 -3.66 -6.05 -3.91
CA GLU A 57 -3.85 -6.23 -2.47
C GLU A 57 -3.54 -4.95 -1.69
N TYR A 58 -2.43 -4.27 -1.96
CA TYR A 58 -2.09 -3.03 -1.28
C TYR A 58 -3.06 -1.89 -1.61
N GLU A 59 -3.56 -1.79 -2.84
CA GLU A 59 -4.58 -0.80 -3.20
C GLU A 59 -5.91 -1.04 -2.46
N GLN A 60 -6.26 -2.31 -2.23
CA GLN A 60 -7.41 -2.64 -1.38
C GLN A 60 -7.17 -2.23 0.07
N VAL A 61 -5.98 -2.50 0.62
CA VAL A 61 -5.59 -2.03 1.97
C VAL A 61 -5.68 -0.52 2.05
N LEU A 62 -5.22 0.19 1.00
CA LEU A 62 -5.23 1.63 0.94
C LEU A 62 -6.66 2.17 1.01
N LYS A 63 -7.55 1.61 0.19
CA LYS A 63 -8.97 1.95 0.19
C LYS A 63 -9.61 1.75 1.57
N LEU A 64 -9.32 0.62 2.23
CA LEU A 64 -9.84 0.36 3.58
C LEU A 64 -9.35 1.41 4.60
N ARG A 65 -8.05 1.74 4.58
CA ARG A 65 -7.45 2.75 5.47
C ARG A 65 -7.99 4.16 5.19
N GLU A 66 -8.26 4.51 3.94
CA GLU A 66 -8.90 5.78 3.55
C GLU A 66 -10.35 5.90 4.03
N GLU A 67 -11.11 4.81 3.92
CA GLU A 67 -12.49 4.73 4.39
C GLU A 67 -12.60 4.84 5.92
N GLU A 68 -11.58 4.39 6.66
CA GLU A 68 -11.50 4.54 8.13
C GLU A 68 -11.38 6.02 8.56
N ARG A 69 -10.80 6.89 7.71
CA ARG A 69 -10.55 8.32 7.99
C ARG A 69 -9.86 8.55 9.34
N ASP A 70 -8.98 7.63 9.73
CA ASP A 70 -8.23 7.71 10.99
C ASP A 70 -7.15 8.79 10.88
N THR A 71 -7.33 9.87 11.64
CA THR A 71 -6.42 11.02 11.67
C THR A 71 -5.45 10.99 12.86
N SER A 72 -5.42 9.90 13.63
CA SER A 72 -4.40 9.67 14.65
C SER A 72 -3.02 9.52 14.00
N VAL A 73 -1.95 9.63 14.81
CA VAL A 73 -0.59 9.38 14.33
C VAL A 73 -0.48 7.99 13.72
N ASP A 74 -1.04 6.98 14.39
CA ASP A 74 -1.02 5.59 13.94
C ASP A 74 -1.78 5.40 12.63
N GLY A 75 -3.00 5.94 12.52
CA GLY A 75 -3.80 5.90 11.29
C GLY A 75 -3.08 6.50 10.09
N ILE A 76 -2.47 7.68 10.27
CA ILE A 76 -1.69 8.32 9.20
C ILE A 76 -0.41 7.55 8.89
N CYS A 77 0.31 7.02 9.89
CA CYS A 77 1.49 6.19 9.64
C CYS A 77 1.14 4.92 8.86
N ARG A 78 0.02 4.25 9.18
CA ARG A 78 -0.49 3.12 8.38
C ARG A 78 -0.82 3.57 6.96
N LEU A 79 -1.45 4.73 6.77
CA LEU A 79 -1.74 5.21 5.42
C LEU A 79 -0.46 5.51 4.61
N VAL A 80 0.54 6.14 5.24
CA VAL A 80 1.86 6.40 4.64
C VAL A 80 2.54 5.09 4.25
N ASP A 81 2.60 4.12 5.16
CA ASP A 81 3.18 2.79 4.94
C ASP A 81 2.58 2.10 3.71
N THR A 82 1.25 2.06 3.57
CA THR A 82 0.62 1.44 2.40
C THR A 82 0.90 2.19 1.10
N ASN A 83 0.93 3.52 1.10
CA ASN A 83 1.33 4.26 -0.10
C ASN A 83 2.77 3.91 -0.52
N ILE A 84 3.69 3.72 0.44
CA ILE A 84 5.06 3.27 0.16
C ILE A 84 5.05 1.83 -0.36
N GLN A 85 4.26 0.92 0.20
CA GLN A 85 4.13 -0.47 -0.28
C GLN A 85 3.67 -0.52 -1.75
N VAL A 86 2.66 0.27 -2.12
CA VAL A 86 2.19 0.37 -3.51
C VAL A 86 3.30 0.92 -4.43
N ALA A 87 3.97 2.00 -4.02
CA ALA A 87 5.09 2.57 -4.79
C ALA A 87 6.23 1.55 -4.95
N CYS A 88 6.58 0.81 -3.90
CA CYS A 88 7.56 -0.27 -3.95
C CYS A 88 7.17 -1.37 -4.93
N ALA A 89 5.91 -1.80 -4.95
CA ALA A 89 5.46 -2.83 -5.86
C ALA A 89 5.61 -2.43 -7.33
N TYR A 90 5.30 -1.17 -7.68
CA TYR A 90 5.61 -0.64 -9.01
C TYR A 90 7.12 -0.58 -9.28
N LEU A 91 7.92 -0.13 -8.32
CA LEU A 91 9.38 -0.06 -8.47
C LEU A 91 9.99 -1.45 -8.73
N GLU A 92 9.62 -2.46 -7.94
CA GLU A 92 10.12 -3.82 -8.13
C GLU A 92 9.70 -4.40 -9.49
N HIS A 93 8.47 -4.11 -9.93
CA HIS A 93 8.02 -4.50 -11.26
C HIS A 93 8.92 -3.89 -12.34
N VAL A 94 9.21 -2.59 -12.27
CA VAL A 94 10.12 -1.93 -13.23
C VAL A 94 11.52 -2.52 -13.18
N VAL A 95 12.04 -2.81 -11.99
CA VAL A 95 13.38 -3.40 -11.82
C VAL A 95 13.47 -4.78 -12.44
N GLN A 96 12.43 -5.61 -12.32
CA GLN A 96 12.47 -7.00 -12.79
C GLN A 96 12.00 -7.20 -14.24
N HIS A 97 11.03 -6.40 -14.67
CA HIS A 97 10.36 -6.58 -15.97
C HIS A 97 10.57 -5.41 -16.94
N GLY A 98 11.17 -4.31 -16.47
CA GLY A 98 11.27 -3.07 -17.23
C GLY A 98 9.96 -2.28 -17.24
N GLU A 99 9.86 -1.29 -18.12
CA GLU A 99 8.65 -0.48 -18.31
C GLU A 99 7.63 -1.26 -19.17
N THR A 100 7.10 -2.36 -18.64
CA THR A 100 6.03 -3.16 -19.25
C THR A 100 4.73 -3.03 -18.48
N ASP A 101 3.62 -3.43 -19.11
CA ASP A 101 2.32 -3.53 -18.45
C ASP A 101 2.44 -4.37 -17.18
N VAL A 102 1.75 -3.93 -16.13
CA VAL A 102 1.53 -4.73 -14.91
C VAL A 102 0.29 -5.57 -15.16
N VAL A 103 0.45 -6.89 -15.09
CA VAL A 103 -0.65 -7.84 -15.31
C VAL A 103 -0.77 -8.80 -14.13
N ILE A 104 -1.99 -9.25 -13.88
CA ILE A 104 -2.29 -10.38 -12.98
C ILE A 104 -2.85 -11.54 -13.78
N SER A 105 -2.61 -12.76 -13.30
CA SER A 105 -3.18 -13.96 -13.91
C SER A 105 -4.45 -14.35 -13.16
N ALA A 106 -5.60 -14.21 -13.83
CA ALA A 106 -6.87 -14.70 -13.31
C ALA A 106 -6.83 -16.23 -13.17
N THR A 107 -7.71 -16.79 -12.34
CA THR A 107 -7.82 -18.24 -12.14
C THR A 107 -8.23 -18.99 -13.42
N SER A 108 -8.82 -18.29 -14.39
CA SER A 108 -9.11 -18.78 -15.75
C SER A 108 -7.87 -18.89 -16.64
N GLY A 109 -6.72 -18.36 -16.22
CA GLY A 109 -5.52 -18.18 -17.02
C GLY A 109 -5.51 -16.91 -17.87
N GLU A 110 -6.58 -16.11 -17.82
CA GLU A 110 -6.64 -14.81 -18.49
C GLU A 110 -5.72 -13.80 -17.81
N GLN A 111 -4.96 -13.02 -18.58
CA GLN A 111 -4.18 -11.92 -18.06
C GLN A 111 -5.02 -10.65 -18.00
N VAL A 112 -5.16 -10.09 -16.80
CA VAL A 112 -5.84 -8.83 -16.58
C VAL A 112 -4.80 -7.75 -16.36
N LYS A 113 -4.89 -6.67 -17.13
CA LYS A 113 -3.99 -5.53 -17.00
C LYS A 113 -4.41 -4.68 -15.80
N VAL A 114 -3.47 -4.47 -14.87
CA VAL A 114 -3.62 -3.62 -13.68
C VAL A 114 -3.16 -2.20 -13.97
N ALA A 115 -2.04 -2.04 -14.69
CA ALA A 115 -1.52 -0.74 -15.10
C ALA A 115 -0.84 -0.85 -16.47
N GLU A 116 -0.97 0.21 -17.27
CA GLU A 116 -0.24 0.32 -18.54
C GLU A 116 1.21 0.70 -18.30
N ALA A 117 2.12 0.18 -19.14
CA ALA A 117 3.55 0.47 -19.10
C ALA A 117 3.85 1.97 -18.98
N SER A 118 3.13 2.81 -19.74
CA SER A 118 3.30 4.27 -19.74
C SER A 118 2.96 4.93 -18.40
N ASP A 119 2.13 4.29 -17.59
CA ASP A 119 1.59 4.84 -16.35
C ASP A 119 2.35 4.34 -15.13
N VAL A 120 3.04 3.20 -15.21
CA VAL A 120 3.74 2.56 -14.07
C VAL A 120 4.63 3.54 -13.31
N ARG A 121 5.50 4.26 -14.03
CA ARG A 121 6.41 5.23 -13.41
C ARG A 121 5.67 6.42 -12.80
N GLY A 122 4.62 6.90 -13.48
CA GLY A 122 3.78 7.99 -12.99
C GLY A 122 3.04 7.61 -11.71
N GLN A 123 2.44 6.42 -11.67
CA GLN A 123 1.73 5.88 -10.51
C GLN A 123 2.67 5.65 -9.33
N MET A 124 3.84 5.05 -9.57
CA MET A 124 4.88 4.87 -8.55
C MET A 124 5.23 6.19 -7.85
N LEU A 125 5.51 7.24 -8.64
CA LEU A 125 5.87 8.55 -8.10
C LEU A 125 4.68 9.21 -7.39
N ALA A 126 3.47 9.08 -7.93
CA ALA A 126 2.27 9.64 -7.31
C ALA A 126 2.00 9.06 -5.92
N TYR A 127 2.12 7.74 -5.75
CA TYR A 127 1.97 7.09 -4.44
C TYR A 127 3.09 7.49 -3.47
N PHE A 128 4.34 7.57 -3.95
CA PHE A 128 5.46 8.02 -3.15
C PHE A 128 5.31 9.48 -2.67
N ASP A 129 4.94 10.39 -3.56
CA ASP A 129 4.71 11.81 -3.25
C ASP A 129 3.54 11.99 -2.29
N ARG A 130 2.50 11.16 -2.43
CA ARG A 130 1.37 11.12 -1.50
C ARG A 130 1.80 10.69 -0.10
N ALA A 131 2.60 9.63 0.02
CA ALA A 131 3.15 9.17 1.30
C ALA A 131 3.96 10.29 1.98
N LYS A 132 4.84 10.95 1.22
CA LYS A 132 5.64 12.08 1.71
C LYS A 132 4.76 13.25 2.18
N SER A 133 3.76 13.63 1.41
CA SER A 133 2.85 14.73 1.72
C SER A 133 2.03 14.46 2.99
N LEU A 134 1.55 13.23 3.16
CA LEU A 134 0.83 12.81 4.37
C LEU A 134 1.72 12.90 5.62
N LEU A 135 2.94 12.37 5.56
CA LEU A 135 3.86 12.39 6.70
C LEU A 135 4.29 13.83 7.05
N GLN A 136 4.57 14.65 6.04
CA GLN A 136 4.90 16.07 6.23
C GLN A 136 3.73 16.83 6.89
N SER A 137 2.51 16.62 6.40
CA SER A 137 1.32 17.25 6.97
C SER A 137 1.08 16.83 8.43
N LEU A 138 1.32 15.55 8.75
CA LEU A 138 1.24 15.06 10.12
C LEU A 138 2.24 15.78 11.03
N VAL A 139 3.52 15.82 10.64
CA VAL A 139 4.58 16.44 11.45
C VAL A 139 4.34 17.93 11.64
N SER A 140 3.94 18.65 10.58
CA SER A 140 3.58 20.08 10.68
C SER A 140 2.44 20.29 11.66
N ARG A 141 1.36 19.51 11.56
CA ARG A 141 0.22 19.59 12.48
C ARG A 141 0.63 19.36 13.93
N LEU A 142 1.41 18.31 14.21
CA LEU A 142 1.89 18.01 15.57
C LEU A 142 2.77 19.14 16.14
N ALA A 143 3.59 19.78 15.30
CA ALA A 143 4.41 20.91 15.69
C ALA A 143 3.58 22.17 16.00
N GLU A 144 2.60 22.50 15.15
CA GLU A 144 1.69 23.63 15.31
C GLU A 144 0.84 23.49 16.58
N GLU A 145 0.29 22.30 16.81
CA GLU A 145 -0.54 21.99 17.98
C GLU A 145 0.30 21.82 19.27
N ARG A 146 1.63 21.77 19.16
CA ARG A 146 2.55 21.39 20.25
C ARG A 146 2.10 20.08 20.91
N ALA A 147 1.64 19.14 20.09
CA ALA A 147 1.06 17.89 20.54
C ALA A 147 2.09 17.07 21.32
N LYS A 148 1.68 16.56 22.49
CA LYS A 148 2.48 15.56 23.21
C LYS A 148 2.21 14.21 22.58
N ILE A 149 3.19 13.70 21.84
CA ILE A 149 3.17 12.35 21.29
C ILE A 149 4.00 11.40 22.15
N SER A 150 3.55 10.16 22.23
CA SER A 150 4.23 9.05 22.88
C SER A 150 5.54 8.69 22.17
N ASP A 151 6.41 7.95 22.84
CA ASP A 151 7.67 7.48 22.23
C ASP A 151 7.42 6.44 21.12
N ASP A 152 6.34 5.66 21.22
CA ASP A 152 5.91 4.73 20.17
C ASP A 152 5.48 5.49 18.91
N GLU A 153 4.71 6.57 19.05
CA GLU A 153 4.31 7.44 17.93
C GLU A 153 5.52 8.10 17.26
N LYS A 154 6.49 8.58 18.04
CA LYS A 154 7.76 9.10 17.49
C LYS A 154 8.49 8.02 16.70
N LYS A 155 8.57 6.81 17.24
CA LYS A 155 9.22 5.68 16.57
C LYS A 155 8.52 5.35 15.25
N SER A 156 7.19 5.30 15.22
CA SER A 156 6.43 5.08 13.99
C SER A 156 6.74 6.15 12.94
N ILE A 157 6.73 7.44 13.31
CA ILE A 157 7.09 8.54 12.42
C ILE A 157 8.53 8.38 11.89
N CYS A 158 9.49 8.04 12.75
CA CYS A 158 10.87 7.82 12.35
C CYS A 158 11.01 6.66 11.35
N VAL A 159 10.31 5.55 11.58
CA VAL A 159 10.30 4.41 10.64
C VAL A 159 9.75 4.85 9.27
N MET A 160 8.68 5.64 9.24
CA MET A 160 8.13 6.14 7.97
C MET A 160 9.13 7.03 7.21
N TYR A 161 9.89 7.89 7.91
CA TYR A 161 10.96 8.66 7.28
C TYR A 161 12.07 7.78 6.72
N GLN A 162 12.45 6.72 7.43
CA GLN A 162 13.45 5.77 6.96
C GLN A 162 12.98 5.07 5.68
N LEU A 163 11.74 4.58 5.65
CA LEU A 163 11.17 3.95 4.46
C LEU A 163 11.14 4.89 3.25
N LEU A 164 10.75 6.16 3.44
CA LEU A 164 10.77 7.16 2.35
C LEU A 164 12.20 7.42 1.83
N ASN A 165 13.18 7.47 2.74
CA ASN A 165 14.57 7.67 2.37
C ASN A 165 15.13 6.47 1.62
N ASP A 166 14.88 5.26 2.11
CA ASP A 166 15.31 4.02 1.46
C ASP A 166 14.71 3.90 0.06
N PHE A 167 13.43 4.23 -0.11
CA PHE A 167 12.79 4.30 -1.42
C PHE A 167 13.49 5.30 -2.35
N THR A 168 13.82 6.49 -1.85
CA THR A 168 14.52 7.53 -2.64
C THR A 168 15.89 7.04 -3.13
N VAL A 169 16.68 6.41 -2.25
CA VAL A 169 18.00 5.86 -2.59
C VAL A 169 17.87 4.79 -3.68
N ARG A 170 16.88 3.90 -3.55
CA ARG A 170 16.61 2.86 -4.54
C ARG A 170 16.20 3.45 -5.89
N LEU A 171 15.32 4.45 -5.89
CA LEU A 171 14.86 5.12 -7.10
C LEU A 171 16.02 5.78 -7.87
N SER A 172 16.95 6.42 -7.17
CA SER A 172 18.16 7.00 -7.79
C SER A 172 19.03 5.93 -8.46
N GLY A 173 19.21 4.78 -7.82
CA GLY A 173 20.00 3.68 -8.39
C GLY A 173 19.41 3.09 -9.67
N VAL A 174 18.07 3.10 -9.83
CA VAL A 174 17.41 2.68 -11.08
C VAL A 174 17.65 3.67 -12.21
N SER A 175 17.65 4.98 -11.92
CA SER A 175 17.87 6.01 -12.94
C SER A 175 19.27 5.96 -13.53
N GLU A 176 20.29 5.72 -12.70
CA GLU A 176 21.69 5.64 -13.14
C GLU A 176 21.96 4.40 -14.01
N ALA A 177 21.28 3.28 -13.75
CA ALA A 177 21.43 2.06 -14.54
C ALA A 177 20.84 2.17 -15.95
N GLN A 178 19.84 3.04 -16.17
CA GLN A 178 19.19 3.23 -17.47
C GLN A 178 19.92 4.20 -18.40
N GLU A 179 20.82 5.06 -17.90
CA GLU A 179 21.59 6.02 -18.71
C GLU A 179 22.94 5.47 -19.20
N GLY A 180 23.32 4.26 -18.77
CA GLY A 180 24.63 3.65 -19.02
C GLY A 180 24.70 2.62 -20.16
N ASP A 181 23.57 2.27 -20.79
CA ASP A 181 23.45 1.36 -21.94
C ASP A 181 23.12 2.11 -23.25
#